data_AF-F7YUF5-F1
#
_entry.id   AF-F7YUF5-F1
#
_cell.length_a   1.000
_cell.length_b   1.000
_cell.length_c   1.000
_cell.angle_alpha   90.00
_cell.angle_beta   90.00
_cell.angle_gamma   90.00
#
_symmetry.space_group_name_H-M   'P 1'
#
loop_
_entity.id
_entity.type
_entity.pdbx_description
1 polymer ?
#
loop_
_entity_poly.entity_id
_entity_poly.type
_entity_poly.pdbx_seq_one_letter_code
_entity_poly.pdbx_strand_id
1 'polypeptide(L)'
;MWYPGHMAKAARMLEKIKKHIDLFVELLDARAPIATRSYDRNIIKGKRNVILLTKSDLADPVLTQKWKKFFESKGENVFVVDKNSSRQSLINFISKFAPKNSLIAIVGCPNVGKSTVINKLKGTRSAKVGAVPGITRGLQWFSVEDLFRVLDTPGLLLPKISEIETAAKLLLVGSLPLELTPPEVLQKAYEIYAKLTKKDSVSFDEFIEAYALEKKMLAKGGVLDKERAIVSFFNNISQGKIGRITFEIPQEAIEDKSDSLPSA
;
A
#
# COMPACT_ATOMS: atom_id res chain seq x y z
N MET A 1 -5.23 3.78 -18.79
CA MET A 1 -5.81 4.53 -17.64
C MET A 1 -5.70 3.63 -16.42
N TRP A 2 -4.92 4.03 -15.42
CA TRP A 2 -4.58 3.22 -14.25
C TRP A 2 -5.67 3.15 -13.18
N TYR A 3 -6.86 3.65 -13.49
CA TYR A 3 -7.87 4.04 -12.52
C TYR A 3 -9.23 3.43 -12.87
N PRO A 4 -9.57 2.25 -12.31
CA PRO A 4 -10.91 1.69 -12.46
C PRO A 4 -11.94 2.65 -11.88
N GLY A 5 -13.09 2.84 -12.55
CA GLY A 5 -14.17 3.72 -12.06
C GLY A 5 -14.66 3.41 -10.63
N HIS A 6 -14.42 2.19 -10.16
CA HIS A 6 -14.65 1.79 -8.77
C HIS A 6 -13.81 2.56 -7.74
N MET A 7 -12.56 2.95 -8.05
CA MET A 7 -11.71 3.73 -7.15
C MET A 7 -12.19 5.18 -7.03
N ALA A 8 -12.61 5.79 -8.14
CA ALA A 8 -13.24 7.13 -8.15
C ALA A 8 -14.49 7.17 -7.25
N LYS A 9 -15.29 6.10 -7.33
CA LYS A 9 -16.49 5.93 -6.51
C LYS A 9 -16.14 5.82 -5.02
N ALA A 10 -15.07 5.09 -4.69
CA ALA A 10 -14.60 4.95 -3.31
C ALA A 10 -14.14 6.28 -2.70
N ALA A 11 -13.37 7.08 -3.44
CA ALA A 11 -12.94 8.41 -3.00
C ALA A 11 -14.14 9.35 -2.76
N ARG A 12 -15.06 9.45 -3.73
CA ARG A 12 -16.30 10.25 -3.59
C ARG A 12 -17.19 9.79 -2.43
N MET A 13 -17.24 8.49 -2.20
CA MET A 13 -17.98 7.90 -1.08
C MET A 13 -17.37 8.30 0.25
N LEU A 14 -16.04 8.21 0.39
CA LEU A 14 -15.33 8.63 1.60
C LEU A 14 -15.50 10.11 1.89
N GLU A 15 -15.40 10.96 0.85
CA GLU A 15 -15.65 12.40 0.98
C GLU A 15 -17.03 12.73 1.57
N LYS A 16 -18.08 11.99 1.16
CA LYS A 16 -19.43 12.19 1.68
C LYS A 16 -19.58 11.82 3.16
N ILE A 17 -18.85 10.80 3.62
CA ILE A 17 -18.99 10.28 4.99
C ILE A 17 -17.89 10.78 5.93
N LYS A 18 -16.84 11.46 5.45
CA LYS A 18 -15.68 11.86 6.26
C LYS A 18 -16.03 12.66 7.51
N LYS A 19 -17.17 13.37 7.50
CA LYS A 19 -17.68 14.11 8.66
C LYS A 19 -18.12 13.20 9.81
N HIS A 20 -18.50 11.96 9.52
CA HIS A 20 -18.90 10.94 10.48
C HIS A 20 -17.74 10.02 10.90
N ILE A 21 -16.58 10.11 10.24
CA ILE A 21 -15.40 9.30 10.60
C ILE A 21 -14.66 9.99 11.74
N ASP A 22 -14.48 9.26 12.84
CA ASP A 22 -13.77 9.71 14.03
C ASP A 22 -12.25 9.49 13.92
N LEU A 23 -11.84 8.42 13.22
CA LEU A 23 -10.44 8.08 13.00
C LEU A 23 -10.22 7.46 11.62
N PHE A 24 -9.18 7.92 10.93
CA PHE A 24 -8.64 7.25 9.75
C PHE A 24 -7.46 6.36 10.13
N VAL A 25 -7.44 5.14 9.61
CA VAL A 25 -6.30 4.23 9.72
C VAL A 25 -5.70 4.08 8.33
N GLU A 26 -4.57 4.75 8.12
CA GLU A 26 -3.84 4.76 6.86
C GLU A 26 -2.88 3.57 6.79
N LEU A 27 -3.02 2.72 5.78
CA LEU A 27 -2.12 1.59 5.56
C LEU A 27 -1.10 1.92 4.48
N LEU A 28 0.17 1.78 4.84
CA LEU A 28 1.32 1.93 3.95
C LEU A 28 2.09 0.62 3.88
N ASP A 29 2.64 0.29 2.71
CA ASP A 29 3.51 -0.88 2.55
C ASP A 29 4.91 -0.51 3.03
N ALA A 30 5.46 -1.25 3.99
CA ALA A 30 6.78 -1.01 4.59
C ALA A 30 7.92 -1.01 3.57
N ARG A 31 7.70 -1.59 2.39
CA ARG A 31 8.67 -1.63 1.29
C ARG A 31 8.71 -0.35 0.46
N ALA A 32 7.62 0.41 0.40
CA ALA A 32 7.57 1.70 -0.30
C ALA A 32 6.54 2.64 0.35
N PRO A 33 6.83 3.15 1.57
CA PRO A 33 5.84 3.89 2.35
C PRO A 33 5.40 5.23 1.74
N ILE A 34 6.25 5.90 0.96
CA ILE A 34 5.94 7.17 0.29
C ILE A 34 5.17 6.91 -1.00
N ALA A 35 5.64 6.02 -1.87
CA ALA A 35 4.89 5.65 -3.07
C ALA A 35 3.49 5.10 -2.73
N THR A 36 3.34 4.33 -1.64
CA THR A 36 2.01 3.85 -1.20
C THR A 36 1.12 4.91 -0.55
N ARG A 37 1.59 6.17 -0.44
CA ARG A 37 0.77 7.36 -0.17
C ARG A 37 0.24 8.06 -1.43
N SER A 38 0.41 7.50 -2.62
CA SER A 38 -0.09 8.07 -3.89
C SER A 38 -1.61 7.97 -4.08
N TYR A 39 -2.37 8.56 -3.16
CA TYR A 39 -3.81 8.77 -3.22
C TYR A 39 -4.16 10.19 -2.74
N ASP A 40 -5.39 10.66 -2.99
CA ASP A 40 -5.80 11.99 -2.56
C ASP A 40 -5.91 12.09 -1.02
N ARG A 41 -4.89 12.66 -0.38
CA ARG A 41 -4.86 12.84 1.08
C ARG A 41 -5.80 13.93 1.59
N ASN A 42 -6.46 14.70 0.72
CA ASN A 42 -7.49 15.66 1.17
C ASN A 42 -8.65 14.95 1.88
N ILE A 43 -8.88 13.67 1.58
CA ILE A 43 -9.88 12.83 2.24
C ILE A 43 -9.65 12.74 3.76
N ILE A 44 -8.38 12.76 4.19
CA ILE A 44 -7.99 12.64 5.60
C ILE A 44 -7.46 13.94 6.21
N LYS A 45 -7.34 15.01 5.42
CA LYS A 45 -6.80 16.30 5.87
C LYS A 45 -7.69 16.88 6.99
N GLY A 46 -7.05 17.31 8.08
CA GLY A 46 -7.74 17.87 9.26
C GLY A 46 -8.53 16.84 10.08
N LYS A 47 -8.36 15.54 9.80
CA LYS A 47 -8.94 14.45 10.58
C LYS A 47 -7.87 13.79 11.42
N ARG A 48 -8.26 13.14 12.51
CA ARG A 48 -7.34 12.27 13.25
C ARG A 48 -7.00 11.07 12.38
N ASN A 49 -5.71 10.76 12.27
CA ASN A 49 -5.25 9.58 11.57
C ASN A 49 -4.09 8.90 12.30
N VAL A 50 -3.97 7.59 12.09
CA VAL A 50 -2.81 6.79 12.48
C VAL A 50 -2.34 5.97 11.29
N ILE A 51 -1.08 5.57 11.30
CA ILE A 51 -0.45 4.77 10.24
C ILE A 51 -0.27 3.33 10.72
N LEU A 52 -0.70 2.38 9.91
CA LEU A 52 -0.24 0.99 9.99
C LEU A 52 0.77 0.74 8.88
N LEU A 53 2.03 0.54 9.27
CA LEU A 53 3.12 0.20 8.36
C LEU A 53 3.14 -1.31 8.13
N THR A 54 2.45 -1.74 7.09
CA THR A 54 2.11 -3.14 6.80
C THR A 54 3.18 -3.88 5.99
N LYS A 55 3.09 -5.21 5.96
CA LYS A 55 4.00 -6.11 5.25
C LYS A 55 5.47 -5.96 5.66
N SER A 56 5.72 -5.61 6.92
CA SER A 56 7.09 -5.50 7.43
C SER A 56 7.86 -6.82 7.42
N ASP A 57 7.18 -7.97 7.32
CA ASP A 57 7.82 -9.27 7.10
C ASP A 57 8.42 -9.45 5.69
N LEU A 58 8.02 -8.63 4.72
CA LEU A 58 8.57 -8.58 3.37
C LEU A 58 9.56 -7.42 3.17
N ALA A 59 9.67 -6.52 4.14
CA ALA A 59 10.53 -5.35 4.09
C ALA A 59 11.85 -5.57 4.83
N ASP A 60 12.85 -4.76 4.51
CA ASP A 60 14.08 -4.73 5.30
C ASP A 60 13.76 -4.26 6.73
N PRO A 61 14.14 -5.02 7.78
CA PRO A 61 13.76 -4.70 9.15
C PRO A 61 14.43 -3.42 9.67
N VAL A 62 15.65 -3.10 9.24
CA VAL A 62 16.37 -1.90 9.64
C VAL A 62 15.71 -0.67 9.02
N LEU A 63 15.42 -0.72 7.71
CA LEU A 63 14.72 0.35 7.01
C LEU A 63 13.30 0.53 7.50
N THR A 64 12.59 -0.55 7.87
CA THR A 64 11.26 -0.48 8.50
C THR A 64 11.31 0.36 9.78
N GLN A 65 12.30 0.16 10.64
CA GLN A 65 12.46 0.97 11.86
C GLN A 65 12.82 2.43 11.55
N LYS A 66 13.63 2.68 10.50
CA LYS A 66 13.93 4.05 10.06
C LYS A 66 12.68 4.75 9.53
N TRP A 67 11.84 4.07 8.75
CA TRP A 67 10.55 4.59 8.28
C TRP A 67 9.58 4.90 9.41
N LYS A 68 9.47 4.00 10.38
CA LYS A 68 8.67 4.24 11.59
C LYS A 68 9.10 5.55 12.27
N LYS A 69 10.41 5.69 12.56
CA LYS A 69 10.97 6.89 13.19
C LYS A 69 10.76 8.15 12.34
N PHE A 70 10.88 8.05 11.02
CA PHE A 70 10.65 9.16 10.10
C PHE A 70 9.21 9.69 10.23
N PHE A 71 8.20 8.82 10.20
CA PHE A 71 6.81 9.25 10.37
C PHE A 71 6.55 9.79 11.78
N GLU A 72 7.08 9.14 12.82
CA GLU A 72 6.97 9.63 14.21
C GLU A 72 7.60 11.03 14.37
N SER A 73 8.74 11.30 13.72
CA SER A 73 9.35 12.64 13.73
C SER A 73 8.53 13.71 13.00
N LYS A 74 7.57 13.30 12.17
CA LYS A 74 6.60 14.20 11.51
C LYS A 74 5.29 14.31 12.31
N GLY A 75 5.24 13.76 13.53
CA GLY A 75 4.07 13.80 14.42
C GLY A 75 3.00 12.75 14.12
N GLU A 76 3.31 11.77 13.26
CA GLU A 76 2.38 10.69 12.91
C GLU A 76 2.51 9.52 13.91
N ASN A 77 1.38 8.91 14.27
CA ASN A 77 1.38 7.74 15.14
C ASN A 77 1.47 6.47 14.30
N VAL A 78 2.53 5.68 14.48
CA VAL A 78 2.82 4.53 13.60
C VAL A 78 2.88 3.22 14.37
N PHE A 79 2.20 2.20 13.82
CA PHE A 79 2.33 0.82 14.28
C PHE A 79 2.78 -0.08 13.13
N VAL A 80 3.81 -0.88 13.38
CA VAL A 80 4.38 -1.81 12.39
C VAL A 80 3.58 -3.10 12.42
N VAL A 81 3.17 -3.58 11.24
CA VAL A 81 2.31 -4.76 11.09
C VAL A 81 2.93 -5.76 10.14
N ASP A 82 3.10 -6.98 10.65
CA ASP A 82 3.45 -8.17 9.88
C ASP A 82 2.37 -9.25 9.98
N LYS A 83 2.62 -10.38 9.32
CA LYS A 83 1.76 -11.57 9.41
C LYS A 83 1.55 -12.09 10.84
N ASN A 84 2.54 -11.94 11.73
CA ASN A 84 2.54 -12.47 13.10
C ASN A 84 1.89 -11.52 14.12
N SER A 85 1.68 -10.26 13.76
CA SER A 85 1.12 -9.23 14.63
C SER A 85 -0.24 -9.68 15.15
N SER A 86 -0.47 -9.62 16.46
CA SER A 86 -1.69 -10.16 17.05
C SER A 86 -2.89 -9.24 16.77
N ARG A 87 -4.09 -9.81 16.75
CA ARG A 87 -5.33 -9.02 16.67
C ARG A 87 -5.41 -8.02 17.83
N GLN A 88 -5.03 -8.44 19.04
CA GLN A 88 -5.11 -7.58 20.23
C GLN A 88 -4.14 -6.40 20.16
N SER A 89 -2.93 -6.57 19.61
CA SER A 89 -1.99 -5.45 19.51
C SER A 89 -2.51 -4.36 18.56
N LEU A 90 -3.18 -4.74 17.47
CA LEU A 90 -3.83 -3.79 16.56
C LEU A 90 -4.98 -3.04 17.25
N ILE A 91 -5.85 -3.77 17.97
CA ILE A 91 -6.98 -3.17 18.71
C ILE A 91 -6.46 -2.21 19.77
N ASN A 92 -5.46 -2.63 20.56
CA ASN A 92 -4.85 -1.81 21.60
C ASN A 92 -4.21 -0.54 21.03
N PHE A 93 -3.54 -0.63 19.87
CA PHE A 93 -2.98 0.54 19.22
C PHE A 93 -4.07 1.50 18.73
N ILE A 94 -5.07 1.00 17.99
CA ILE A 94 -6.14 1.83 17.42
C ILE A 94 -6.98 2.50 18.52
N SER A 95 -7.30 1.76 19.60
CA SER A 95 -8.14 2.25 20.70
C SER A 95 -7.50 3.41 21.49
N LYS A 96 -6.17 3.58 21.43
CA LYS A 96 -5.50 4.76 22.01
C LYS A 96 -5.93 6.07 21.34
N PHE A 97 -6.42 5.99 20.10
CA PHE A 97 -6.75 7.15 19.28
C PHE A 97 -8.24 7.19 18.89
N ALA A 98 -8.98 6.13 19.18
CA ALA A 98 -10.41 5.99 18.91
C ALA A 98 -11.18 5.79 20.22
N PRO A 99 -11.99 6.79 20.66
CA PRO A 99 -12.94 6.60 21.74
C PRO A 99 -13.89 5.41 21.52
N LYS A 100 -14.52 4.91 22.59
CA LYS A 100 -15.54 3.87 22.48
C LYS A 100 -16.67 4.32 21.54
N ASN A 101 -17.17 3.39 20.72
CA ASN A 101 -18.15 3.55 19.65
C ASN A 101 -17.69 4.38 18.44
N SER A 102 -16.38 4.66 18.29
CA SER A 102 -15.86 5.39 17.13
C SER A 102 -16.18 4.70 15.79
N LEU A 103 -16.36 5.51 14.76
CA LEU A 103 -16.41 5.09 13.36
C LEU A 103 -15.05 5.28 12.71
N ILE A 104 -14.46 4.18 12.27
CA ILE A 104 -13.10 4.12 11.73
C ILE A 104 -13.15 3.81 10.23
N ALA A 105 -12.42 4.56 9.43
CA ALA A 105 -12.19 4.23 8.02
C ALA A 105 -10.75 3.75 7.81
N ILE A 106 -10.59 2.56 7.23
CA ILE A 106 -9.28 2.05 6.80
C ILE A 106 -9.05 2.51 5.36
N VAL A 107 -7.93 3.18 5.08
CA VAL A 107 -7.59 3.73 3.76
C VAL A 107 -6.18 3.33 3.32
N GLY A 108 -5.93 3.37 2.00
CA GLY A 108 -4.60 3.11 1.43
C GLY A 108 -4.66 2.52 0.01
N CYS A 109 -3.51 2.49 -0.67
CA CYS A 109 -3.37 1.98 -2.03
C CYS A 109 -3.86 0.53 -2.22
N PRO A 110 -4.22 0.12 -3.44
CA PRO A 110 -4.50 -1.29 -3.73
C PRO A 110 -3.39 -2.21 -3.19
N ASN A 111 -3.75 -3.41 -2.76
CA ASN A 111 -2.79 -4.43 -2.31
C ASN A 111 -1.85 -4.09 -1.14
N VAL A 112 -1.96 -2.93 -0.47
CA VAL A 112 -1.14 -2.62 0.73
C VAL A 112 -1.43 -3.55 1.92
N GLY A 113 -2.54 -4.30 1.92
CA GLY A 113 -2.89 -5.21 3.01
C GLY A 113 -4.15 -4.84 3.80
N LYS A 114 -4.99 -3.94 3.27
CA LYS A 114 -6.29 -3.56 3.85
C LYS A 114 -7.13 -4.77 4.23
N SER A 115 -7.37 -5.69 3.29
CA SER A 115 -8.18 -6.89 3.54
C SER A 115 -7.57 -7.78 4.64
N THR A 116 -6.24 -7.90 4.69
CA THR A 116 -5.54 -8.65 5.74
C THR A 116 -5.75 -8.04 7.11
N VAL A 117 -5.55 -6.73 7.24
CA VAL A 117 -5.78 -5.99 8.51
C VAL A 117 -7.25 -6.05 8.91
N ILE A 118 -8.17 -5.83 7.97
CA ILE A 118 -9.62 -5.90 8.19
C ILE A 118 -10.03 -7.28 8.69
N ASN A 119 -9.59 -8.35 8.02
CA ASN A 119 -9.92 -9.72 8.42
C ASN A 119 -9.32 -10.06 9.78
N LYS A 120 -8.10 -9.58 10.07
CA LYS A 120 -7.47 -9.73 11.38
C LYS A 120 -8.26 -9.01 12.48
N LEU A 121 -8.77 -7.80 12.22
CA LEU A 121 -9.61 -7.04 13.17
C LEU A 121 -10.98 -7.69 13.38
N LYS A 122 -11.64 -8.13 12.30
CA LYS A 122 -12.92 -8.85 12.33
C LYS A 122 -12.86 -10.06 13.28
N GLY A 123 -11.77 -10.82 13.26
CA GLY A 123 -11.66 -12.04 14.04
C GLY A 123 -12.76 -13.07 13.68
N THR A 124 -13.04 -14.01 14.59
CA THR A 124 -14.00 -15.10 14.37
C THR A 124 -15.46 -14.73 14.69
N ARG A 125 -15.69 -13.63 15.43
CA ARG A 125 -17.01 -13.19 15.91
C ARG A 125 -17.44 -11.84 15.32
N SER A 126 -17.13 -11.55 14.05
CA SER A 126 -17.58 -10.29 13.45
C SER A 126 -19.04 -10.38 13.00
N ALA A 127 -19.93 -9.67 13.69
CA ALA A 127 -21.27 -9.39 13.16
C ALA A 127 -21.19 -8.30 12.09
N LYS A 128 -21.79 -8.53 10.92
CA LYS A 128 -22.02 -7.46 9.93
C LYS A 128 -23.03 -6.49 10.50
N VAL A 129 -22.70 -5.20 10.55
CA VAL A 129 -23.62 -4.16 10.97
C VAL A 129 -24.12 -3.44 9.72
N GLY A 130 -25.40 -3.65 9.39
CA GLY A 130 -25.97 -3.25 8.10
C GLY A 130 -26.24 -1.75 7.95
N ALA A 131 -26.53 -1.03 9.04
CA ALA A 131 -26.81 0.40 8.99
C ALA A 131 -26.27 1.10 10.24
N VAL A 132 -25.47 2.15 10.03
CA VAL A 132 -25.17 3.14 11.07
C VAL A 132 -26.19 4.28 10.93
N PRO A 133 -26.96 4.63 11.98
CA PRO A 133 -27.94 5.72 11.91
C PRO A 133 -27.31 7.02 11.40
N GLY A 134 -27.99 7.71 10.47
CA GLY A 134 -27.51 8.97 9.89
C GLY A 134 -26.43 8.83 8.79
N ILE A 135 -26.02 7.60 8.44
CA ILE A 135 -25.04 7.33 7.37
C ILE A 135 -25.72 6.64 6.19
N THR A 136 -25.24 6.93 4.98
CA THR A 136 -25.74 6.44 3.70
C THR A 136 -25.94 4.91 3.68
N ARG A 137 -27.11 4.48 3.19
CA ARG A 137 -27.43 3.06 2.94
C ARG A 137 -26.43 2.45 1.94
N GLY A 138 -25.90 1.26 2.24
CA GLY A 138 -25.05 0.47 1.33
C GLY A 138 -23.57 0.33 1.74
N LEU A 139 -23.11 1.05 2.77
CA LEU A 139 -21.78 0.84 3.35
C LEU A 139 -21.79 -0.31 4.34
N GLN A 140 -20.84 -1.24 4.21
CA GLN A 140 -20.72 -2.36 5.14
C GLN A 140 -19.77 -2.00 6.27
N TRP A 141 -20.33 -1.91 7.47
CA TRP A 141 -19.60 -1.74 8.71
C TRP A 141 -19.47 -3.08 9.42
N PHE A 142 -18.38 -3.26 10.15
CA PHE A 142 -18.24 -4.36 11.09
C PHE A 142 -17.81 -3.84 12.45
N SER A 143 -18.35 -4.45 13.50
CA SER A 143 -17.93 -4.15 14.87
C SER A 143 -16.62 -4.87 15.18
N VAL A 144 -15.73 -4.18 15.87
CA VAL A 144 -14.53 -4.75 16.50
C VAL A 144 -14.76 -4.68 18.00
N GLU A 145 -15.17 -5.82 18.56
CA GLU A 145 -15.64 -5.91 19.95
C GLU A 145 -16.73 -4.85 20.23
N ASP A 146 -16.85 -4.42 21.48
CA ASP A 146 -17.71 -3.30 21.88
C ASP A 146 -16.97 -1.95 21.84
N LEU A 147 -15.88 -1.88 21.07
CA LEU A 147 -14.97 -0.73 21.06
C LEU A 147 -15.26 0.23 19.92
N PHE A 148 -15.31 -0.23 18.68
CA PHE A 148 -15.48 0.66 17.52
C PHE A 148 -16.04 -0.11 16.31
N ARG A 149 -16.47 0.63 15.29
CA ARG A 149 -16.92 0.08 14.01
C ARG A 149 -15.96 0.51 12.91
N VAL A 150 -15.68 -0.41 12.00
CA VAL A 150 -14.74 -0.18 10.89
C VAL A 150 -15.47 -0.28 9.56
N LEU A 151 -15.20 0.68 8.68
CA LEU A 151 -15.61 0.67 7.29
C LEU A 151 -14.53 0.01 6.42
N ASP A 152 -14.94 -0.95 5.62
CA ASP A 152 -14.12 -1.50 4.53
C ASP A 152 -14.17 -0.54 3.33
N THR A 153 -13.01 -0.06 2.88
CA THR A 153 -12.90 0.84 1.73
C THR A 153 -12.09 0.19 0.61
N PRO A 154 -12.53 0.31 -0.66
CA PRO A 154 -11.72 -0.07 -1.79
C PRO A 154 -10.36 0.65 -1.79
N GLY A 155 -9.37 0.09 -2.48
CA GLY A 155 -8.09 0.76 -2.67
C GLY A 155 -8.24 2.14 -3.29
N LEU A 156 -7.48 3.11 -2.76
CA LEU A 156 -7.44 4.47 -3.26
C LEU A 156 -6.12 4.67 -4.00
N LEU A 157 -6.17 5.21 -5.20
CA LEU A 157 -4.98 5.62 -5.95
C LEU A 157 -5.29 6.97 -6.60
N LEU A 158 -4.27 7.73 -7.01
CA LEU A 158 -4.51 8.88 -7.88
C LEU A 158 -4.97 8.41 -9.27
N PRO A 159 -5.85 9.16 -9.97
CA PRO A 159 -6.26 8.84 -11.34
C PRO A 159 -5.09 8.75 -12.33
N LYS A 160 -4.04 9.52 -12.07
CA LYS A 160 -2.79 9.53 -12.83
C LYS A 160 -1.62 9.56 -11.85
N ILE A 161 -0.71 8.60 -12.01
CA ILE A 161 0.63 8.65 -11.42
C ILE A 161 1.54 9.20 -12.51
N SER A 162 2.01 10.44 -12.33
CA SER A 162 2.81 11.15 -13.34
C SER A 162 4.29 10.81 -13.26
N GLU A 163 4.77 10.44 -12.09
CA GLU A 163 6.18 10.25 -11.79
C GLU A 163 6.52 8.75 -11.98
N ILE A 164 7.50 8.48 -12.86
CA ILE A 164 7.85 7.12 -13.31
C ILE A 164 8.41 6.30 -12.16
N GLU A 165 9.23 6.91 -11.29
CA GLU A 165 9.84 6.24 -10.16
C GLU A 165 8.80 5.80 -9.12
N THR A 166 7.79 6.62 -8.86
CA THR A 166 6.65 6.33 -8.00
C THR A 166 5.82 5.21 -8.60
N ALA A 167 5.53 5.25 -9.90
CA ALA A 167 4.84 4.17 -10.60
C ALA A 167 5.63 2.86 -10.53
N ALA A 168 6.95 2.92 -10.70
CA ALA A 168 7.85 1.78 -10.59
C ALA A 168 7.84 1.16 -9.17
N LYS A 169 7.94 2.00 -8.13
CA LYS A 169 7.85 1.57 -6.73
C LYS A 169 6.48 0.94 -6.42
N LEU A 170 5.39 1.54 -6.92
CA LEU A 170 4.03 0.98 -6.79
C LEU A 170 3.90 -0.38 -7.50
N LEU A 171 4.51 -0.56 -8.67
CA LEU A 171 4.56 -1.85 -9.38
C LEU A 171 5.31 -2.90 -8.55
N LEU A 172 6.50 -2.56 -8.04
CA LEU A 172 7.34 -3.48 -7.26
C LEU A 172 6.61 -4.00 -6.01
N VAL A 173 5.81 -3.17 -5.35
CA VAL A 173 5.01 -3.61 -4.19
C VAL A 173 3.66 -4.24 -4.55
N GLY A 174 3.31 -4.26 -5.85
CA GLY A 174 2.07 -4.84 -6.39
C GLY A 174 0.83 -3.94 -6.25
N SER A 175 1.01 -2.65 -5.97
CA SER A 175 -0.09 -1.67 -5.87
C SER A 175 -0.54 -1.12 -7.22
N LEU A 176 0.24 -1.38 -8.28
CA LEU A 176 -0.01 -0.99 -9.66
C LEU A 176 -0.13 -2.25 -10.54
N PRO A 177 -1.18 -2.39 -11.37
CA PRO A 177 -1.39 -3.60 -12.18
C PRO A 177 -0.41 -3.67 -13.35
N LEU A 178 0.24 -4.81 -13.53
CA LEU A 178 1.29 -4.96 -14.53
C LEU A 178 0.77 -4.75 -15.97
N GLU A 179 -0.45 -5.18 -16.27
CA GLU A 179 -1.04 -5.15 -17.61
C GLU A 179 -1.23 -3.74 -18.16
N LEU A 180 -1.30 -2.74 -17.28
CA LEU A 180 -1.50 -1.34 -17.65
C LEU A 180 -0.18 -0.54 -17.60
N THR A 181 0.95 -1.23 -17.41
CA THR A 181 2.25 -0.62 -17.15
C THR A 181 3.04 -0.32 -18.41
N PRO A 182 3.35 0.96 -18.69
CA PRO A 182 4.23 1.34 -19.79
C PRO A 182 5.63 0.75 -19.65
N PRO A 183 6.32 0.47 -20.77
CA PRO A 183 7.68 -0.08 -20.76
C PRO A 183 8.68 0.71 -19.91
N GLU A 184 8.61 2.05 -19.92
CA GLU A 184 9.49 2.91 -19.14
C GLU A 184 9.35 2.71 -17.62
N VAL A 185 8.14 2.36 -17.16
CA VAL A 185 7.91 2.04 -15.74
C VAL A 185 8.43 0.64 -15.41
N LEU A 186 8.32 -0.33 -16.32
CA LEU A 186 8.90 -1.67 -16.15
C LEU A 186 10.44 -1.58 -16.05
N GLN A 187 11.06 -0.83 -16.95
CA GLN A 187 12.49 -0.60 -16.97
C GLN A 187 12.95 0.06 -15.68
N LYS A 188 12.32 1.17 -15.27
CA LYS A 188 12.65 1.86 -14.02
C LYS A 188 12.46 0.96 -12.78
N ALA A 189 11.42 0.14 -12.76
CA ALA A 189 11.19 -0.82 -11.68
C ALA A 189 12.30 -1.88 -11.60
N TYR A 190 12.75 -2.37 -12.75
CA TYR A 190 13.91 -3.25 -12.81
C TYR A 190 15.20 -2.55 -12.35
N GLU A 191 15.47 -1.32 -12.79
CA GLU A 191 16.65 -0.55 -12.35
C GLU A 191 16.73 -0.40 -10.83
N ILE A 192 15.60 -0.05 -10.19
CA ILE A 192 15.50 0.04 -8.72
C ILE A 192 15.84 -1.32 -8.08
N TYR A 193 15.24 -2.40 -8.58
CA TYR A 193 15.52 -3.75 -8.08
C TYR A 193 16.99 -4.15 -8.31
N ALA A 194 17.54 -3.89 -9.48
CA ALA A 194 18.88 -4.27 -9.89
C ALA A 194 19.92 -3.56 -9.03
N LYS A 195 19.77 -2.24 -8.79
CA LYS A 195 20.63 -1.47 -7.88
C LYS A 195 20.64 -2.04 -6.47
N LEU A 196 19.47 -2.37 -5.92
CA LEU A 196 19.35 -2.92 -4.56
C LEU A 196 19.91 -4.34 -4.43
N THR A 197 19.90 -5.11 -5.53
CA THR A 197 20.38 -6.50 -5.56
C THR A 197 21.76 -6.67 -6.20
N LYS A 198 22.45 -5.56 -6.52
CA LYS A 198 23.78 -5.54 -7.18
C LYS A 198 23.79 -6.28 -8.54
N LYS A 199 22.74 -6.07 -9.33
CA LYS A 199 22.54 -6.60 -10.69
C LYS A 199 22.45 -5.50 -11.75
N ASP A 200 22.91 -4.30 -11.42
CA ASP A 200 22.82 -3.08 -12.23
C ASP A 200 23.69 -3.09 -13.49
N SER A 201 24.55 -4.09 -13.67
CA SER A 201 25.34 -4.29 -14.90
C SER A 201 24.61 -4.98 -16.05
N VAL A 202 23.42 -5.54 -15.82
CA VAL A 202 22.64 -6.29 -16.82
C VAL A 202 21.43 -5.47 -17.22
N SER A 203 21.21 -5.28 -18.52
CA SER A 203 20.03 -4.56 -19.01
C SER A 203 18.72 -5.31 -18.68
N PHE A 204 17.59 -4.60 -18.69
CA PHE A 204 16.30 -5.22 -18.38
C PHE A 204 15.96 -6.36 -19.36
N ASP A 205 16.21 -6.16 -20.66
CA ASP A 205 15.92 -7.17 -21.68
C ASP A 205 16.80 -8.42 -21.52
N GLU A 206 18.11 -8.26 -21.32
CA GLU A 206 19.04 -9.37 -21.08
C GLU A 206 18.64 -10.14 -19.80
N PHE A 207 18.25 -9.42 -18.76
CA PHE A 207 17.79 -10.04 -17.52
C PHE A 207 16.51 -10.87 -17.73
N ILE A 208 15.53 -10.34 -18.48
CA ILE A 208 14.29 -11.06 -18.76
C ILE A 208 14.53 -12.28 -19.65
N GLU A 209 15.42 -12.20 -20.62
CA GLU A 209 15.82 -13.35 -21.43
C GLU A 209 16.47 -14.44 -20.58
N ALA A 210 17.43 -14.07 -19.74
CA ALA A 210 18.08 -15.00 -18.82
C ALA A 210 17.08 -15.61 -17.84
N TYR A 211 16.14 -14.81 -17.31
CA TYR A 211 15.08 -15.28 -16.42
C TYR A 211 14.13 -16.25 -17.12
N ALA A 212 13.71 -15.95 -18.36
CA ALA A 212 12.86 -16.82 -19.17
C ALA A 212 13.55 -18.16 -19.44
N LEU A 213 14.84 -18.14 -19.78
CA LEU A 213 15.65 -19.33 -20.02
C LEU A 213 15.79 -20.18 -18.74
N GLU A 214 16.16 -19.55 -17.61
CA GLU A 214 16.30 -20.22 -16.31
C GLU A 214 15.00 -20.92 -15.89
N LYS A 215 13.86 -20.25 -16.10
CA LYS A 215 12.53 -20.77 -15.76
C LYS A 215 11.90 -21.63 -16.85
N LYS A 216 12.61 -21.91 -17.96
CA LYS A 216 12.13 -22.68 -19.11
C LYS A 216 10.79 -22.16 -19.66
N MET A 217 10.64 -20.84 -19.72
CA MET A 217 9.44 -20.17 -20.21
C MET A 217 9.53 -20.03 -21.73
N LEU A 218 8.85 -20.94 -22.43
CA LEU A 218 8.82 -20.99 -23.90
C LEU A 218 7.40 -20.76 -24.42
N ALA A 219 7.31 -19.97 -25.49
CA ALA A 219 6.12 -19.79 -26.30
C ALA A 219 6.06 -20.86 -27.41
N LYS A 220 5.04 -20.77 -28.29
CA LYS A 220 4.94 -21.64 -29.46
C LYS A 220 6.18 -21.50 -30.35
N GLY A 221 6.69 -22.62 -30.85
CA GLY A 221 7.88 -22.65 -31.71
C GLY A 221 9.21 -22.62 -30.94
N GLY A 222 9.22 -22.72 -29.60
CA GLY A 222 10.44 -22.79 -28.80
C GLY A 222 11.12 -21.43 -28.56
N VAL A 223 10.45 -20.32 -28.88
CA VAL A 223 10.93 -18.96 -28.59
C VAL A 223 10.71 -18.64 -27.11
N LEU A 224 11.63 -17.88 -26.49
CA LEU A 224 11.49 -17.43 -25.11
C LEU A 224 10.22 -16.57 -24.92
N ASP A 225 9.43 -16.90 -23.90
CA ASP A 225 8.21 -16.17 -23.54
C ASP A 225 8.56 -15.03 -22.57
N LYS A 226 8.97 -13.88 -23.14
CA LYS A 226 9.36 -12.68 -22.38
C LYS A 226 8.20 -12.08 -21.58
N GLU A 227 6.99 -12.08 -22.13
CA GLU A 227 5.82 -11.52 -21.45
C GLU A 227 5.53 -12.31 -20.16
N ARG A 228 5.51 -13.64 -20.25
CA ARG A 228 5.32 -14.49 -19.08
C ARG A 228 6.46 -14.35 -18.07
N ALA A 229 7.70 -14.16 -18.55
CA ALA A 229 8.85 -13.91 -17.70
C ALA A 229 8.71 -12.60 -16.91
N ILE A 230 8.32 -11.50 -17.57
CA ILE A 230 8.03 -10.19 -16.93
C ILE A 230 6.94 -10.34 -15.86
N VAL A 231 5.83 -10.99 -16.22
CA VAL A 231 4.71 -11.25 -15.29
C VAL A 231 5.15 -12.07 -14.08
N SER A 232 5.86 -13.17 -14.31
CA SER A 232 6.39 -14.01 -13.23
C SER A 232 7.36 -13.25 -12.34
N PHE A 233 8.28 -12.48 -12.94
CA PHE A 233 9.27 -11.71 -12.22
C PHE A 233 8.63 -10.70 -11.27
N PHE A 234 7.82 -9.75 -11.75
CA PHE A 234 7.21 -8.72 -10.91
C PHE A 234 6.20 -9.30 -9.89
N ASN A 235 5.51 -10.40 -10.21
CA ASN A 235 4.69 -11.11 -9.23
C ASN A 235 5.52 -11.73 -8.10
N ASN A 236 6.67 -12.32 -8.42
CA ASN A 236 7.56 -12.86 -7.40
C ASN A 236 8.16 -11.75 -6.52
N ILE A 237 8.45 -10.57 -7.09
CA ILE A 237 8.83 -9.37 -6.33
C ILE A 237 7.73 -8.96 -5.36
N SER A 238 6.53 -8.70 -5.86
CA SER A 238 5.44 -8.16 -5.05
C SER A 238 5.00 -9.12 -3.93
N GLN A 239 5.16 -10.43 -4.14
CA GLN A 239 4.90 -11.49 -3.15
C GLN A 239 6.07 -11.70 -2.17
N GLY A 240 7.21 -11.01 -2.32
CA GLY A 240 8.37 -11.13 -1.46
C GLY A 240 9.14 -12.44 -1.60
N LYS A 241 8.99 -13.16 -2.73
CA LYS A 241 9.70 -14.43 -3.00
C LYS A 241 11.19 -14.26 -3.29
N ILE A 242 11.61 -13.03 -3.54
CA ILE A 242 13.01 -12.67 -3.83
C ILE A 242 13.75 -12.13 -2.58
N GLY A 243 13.17 -12.27 -1.40
CA GLY A 243 13.73 -11.81 -0.13
C GLY A 243 13.06 -10.55 0.41
N ARG A 244 13.60 -10.08 1.56
CA ARG A 244 13.14 -8.87 2.22
C ARG A 244 13.81 -7.65 1.62
N ILE A 245 13.04 -6.81 0.94
CA ILE A 245 13.55 -5.65 0.22
C ILE A 245 12.64 -4.46 0.49
N THR A 246 13.25 -3.32 0.78
CA THR A 246 12.58 -2.01 0.82
C THR A 246 13.12 -1.16 -0.34
N PHE A 247 12.22 -0.61 -1.15
CA PHE A 247 12.47 0.13 -2.39
C PHE A 247 12.55 1.65 -2.20
N GLU A 248 12.43 2.13 -0.97
CA GLU A 248 12.57 3.54 -0.61
C GLU A 248 13.36 3.69 0.68
N ILE A 249 14.16 4.76 0.77
CA ILE A 249 14.83 5.15 2.00
C ILE A 249 14.33 6.51 2.50
N PRO A 250 14.23 6.73 3.83
CA PRO A 250 13.72 8.00 4.36
C PRO A 250 14.47 9.24 3.91
N GLN A 251 15.78 9.13 3.59
CA GLN A 251 16.60 10.25 3.13
C GLN A 251 16.09 10.84 1.82
N GLU A 252 15.76 9.99 0.84
CA GLU A 252 15.22 10.41 -0.47
C GLU A 252 13.91 11.21 -0.28
N ALA A 253 13.09 10.83 0.70
CA ALA A 253 11.83 11.50 1.01
C ALA A 253 11.98 12.87 1.70
N ILE A 254 13.16 13.19 2.23
CA ILE A 254 13.48 14.51 2.79
C ILE A 254 13.92 15.45 1.68
N GLU A 255 14.72 14.95 0.73
CA GLU A 255 15.27 15.70 -0.40
C GLU A 255 14.17 16.14 -1.38
N ASP A 256 13.12 15.33 -1.57
CA ASP A 256 11.95 15.68 -2.40
C ASP A 256 11.07 16.82 -1.84
N LYS A 257 11.39 17.41 -0.68
CA LYS A 257 10.60 18.49 -0.04
C LYS A 257 11.39 19.74 0.34
N SER A 258 12.52 20.01 -0.30
CA SER A 258 13.06 21.37 -0.36
C SER A 258 12.46 22.14 -1.55
N ASP A 259 11.12 22.28 -1.57
CA ASP A 259 10.41 23.43 -2.14
C ASP A 259 8.89 23.19 -2.00
N SER A 260 8.18 24.21 -1.52
CA SER A 260 6.72 24.29 -1.26
C SER A 260 6.19 23.76 0.08
N LEU A 261 6.65 24.36 1.19
CA LEU A 261 5.69 24.83 2.18
C LEU A 261 5.26 26.24 1.76
N PRO A 262 4.02 26.49 1.30
CA PRO A 262 3.51 27.84 1.33
C PRO A 262 3.33 28.21 2.80
N SER A 263 4.17 29.13 3.25
CA SER A 263 3.95 29.95 4.42
C SER A 263 2.60 30.66 4.30
N ALA A 264 1.66 30.32 5.20
CA ALA A 264 0.68 31.20 5.86
C ALA A 264 -0.39 30.35 6.58
#